data_AF-A0AAW5EK48-F1
#
_entry.id   AF-A0AAW5EK48-F1
#
_cell.length_a   1.000
_cell.length_b   1.000
_cell.length_c   1.000
_cell.angle_alpha   90.00
_cell.angle_beta   90.00
_cell.angle_gamma   90.00
#
_symmetry.space_group_name_H-M   'P 1'
#
loop_
_entity.id
_entity.type
_entity.pdbx_description
1 polymer ?
#
loop_
_entity_poly.entity_id
_entity_poly.type
_entity_poly.pdbx_seq_one_letter_code
_entity_poly.pdbx_strand_id
1 'polypeptide(L)'
;VEEGDEVIIPSPYWVSYPEMVKFAGGKPVFIEGLEENGFKINAEQLKKAITPKTKILMLNSPSNPVGSIYNKEELLSIAKVLEGTKII
;
A
#
# COMPACT_ATOMS: atom_id res chain seq x y z
N VAL A 1 -11.65 5.41 -7.87
CA VAL A 1 -11.61 6.06 -6.54
C VAL A 1 -12.68 7.11 -6.58
N GLU A 2 -13.61 7.00 -5.65
CA GLU A 2 -14.69 7.96 -5.42
C GLU A 2 -14.58 8.51 -4.00
N GLU A 3 -15.46 9.44 -3.64
CA GLU A 3 -15.45 10.06 -2.33
C GLU A 3 -15.60 9.02 -1.20
N GLY A 4 -14.64 9.01 -0.28
CA GLY A 4 -14.64 8.11 0.86
C GLY A 4 -14.00 6.74 0.63
N ASP A 5 -13.55 6.42 -0.60
CA ASP A 5 -12.71 5.25 -0.86
C ASP A 5 -11.34 5.42 -0.19
N GLU A 6 -10.78 4.32 0.31
CA GLU A 6 -9.45 4.29 0.95
C GLU A 6 -8.41 3.71 0.00
N VAL A 7 -7.27 4.40 -0.10
CA VAL A 7 -6.09 3.95 -0.86
C VAL A 7 -4.94 3.73 0.11
N ILE A 8 -4.46 2.50 0.20
CA ILE A 8 -3.36 2.12 1.08
C ILE A 8 -2.03 2.49 0.42
N ILE A 9 -1.19 3.22 1.15
CA ILE A 9 0.13 3.68 0.70
C ILE A 9 1.18 3.26 1.76
N PRO A 10 2.11 2.35 1.42
CA PRO A 10 3.30 2.08 2.24
C PRO A 10 4.15 3.35 2.41
N SER A 11 4.61 3.62 3.62
CA SER A 11 5.55 4.72 3.93
C SER A 11 6.95 4.18 4.21
N PRO A 12 8.02 4.82 3.72
CA PRO A 12 8.05 6.08 2.95
C PRO A 12 7.63 5.88 1.49
N TYR A 13 7.03 6.92 0.91
CA TYR A 13 6.40 6.90 -0.41
C TYR A 13 6.90 8.02 -1.34
N TRP A 14 6.63 7.87 -2.65
CA TRP A 14 6.78 8.98 -3.58
C TRP A 14 5.78 10.10 -3.24
N VAL A 15 6.31 11.31 -3.05
CA VAL A 15 5.61 12.45 -2.44
C VAL A 15 4.26 12.79 -3.07
N SER A 16 4.07 12.48 -4.35
CA SER A 16 2.82 12.81 -5.05
C SER A 16 1.68 11.83 -4.79
N TYR A 17 1.94 10.62 -4.27
CA TYR A 17 0.88 9.60 -4.08
C TYR A 17 -0.28 10.07 -3.20
N PRO A 18 -0.07 10.65 -2.00
CA PRO A 18 -1.20 11.07 -1.16
C PRO A 18 -2.02 12.18 -1.81
N GLU A 19 -1.35 13.12 -2.48
CA GLU A 19 -2.03 14.24 -3.14
C GLU A 19 -2.81 13.79 -4.37
N MET A 20 -2.30 12.82 -5.14
CA MET A 20 -3.06 12.18 -6.23
C MET A 20 -4.32 11.49 -5.70
N VAL A 21 -4.24 10.79 -4.56
CA VAL A 21 -5.39 10.14 -3.94
C VAL A 21 -6.43 11.16 -3.50
N LYS A 22 -6.00 12.22 -2.79
CA LYS A 22 -6.90 13.31 -2.35
C LYS A 22 -7.54 14.03 -3.54
N PHE A 23 -6.76 14.31 -4.59
CA PHE A 23 -7.25 14.94 -5.82
C PHE A 23 -8.33 14.10 -6.51
N ALA A 24 -8.22 12.76 -6.45
CA ALA A 24 -9.24 11.83 -6.93
C ALA A 24 -10.43 11.63 -5.96
N GLY A 25 -10.51 12.38 -4.85
CA GLY A 25 -11.57 12.26 -3.84
C GLY A 25 -11.37 11.14 -2.81
N GLY A 26 -10.28 10.38 -2.91
CA GLY A 26 -9.97 9.29 -2.00
C GLY A 26 -9.29 9.74 -0.71
N LYS A 27 -9.26 8.84 0.26
CA LYS A 27 -8.54 9.00 1.53
C LYS A 27 -7.26 8.14 1.52
N PRO A 28 -6.07 8.75 1.60
CA PRO A 28 -4.84 7.98 1.77
C PRO A 28 -4.80 7.35 3.17
N VAL A 29 -4.46 6.06 3.23
CA VAL A 29 -4.26 5.29 4.46
C VAL A 29 -2.81 4.81 4.46
N PHE A 30 -2.03 5.26 5.44
CA PHE A 30 -0.61 4.95 5.50
C PHE A 30 -0.33 3.70 6.30
N ILE A 31 0.57 2.86 5.80
CA ILE A 31 1.18 1.76 6.56
C ILE A 31 2.67 2.04 6.65
N GLU A 32 3.19 2.20 7.85
CA GLU A 32 4.62 2.44 8.07
C GLU A 32 5.42 1.16 7.83
N GLY A 33 6.36 1.23 6.88
CA GLY A 33 7.39 0.20 6.70
C GLY A 33 8.43 0.27 7.82
N LEU A 34 9.02 -0.87 8.15
CA LEU A 34 10.00 -0.96 9.24
C LEU A 34 11.42 -0.80 8.70
N GLU A 35 12.27 -0.02 9.36
CA GLU A 35 13.67 0.17 8.92
C GLU A 35 14.43 -1.17 8.81
N GLU A 36 14.21 -2.08 9.76
CA GLU A 36 14.84 -3.40 9.82
C GLU A 36 14.60 -4.29 8.57
N ASN A 37 13.54 -4.02 7.81
CA ASN A 37 13.19 -4.76 6.60
C ASN A 37 13.29 -3.92 5.32
N GLY A 38 14.02 -2.79 5.36
CA GLY A 38 14.17 -1.89 4.23
C GLY A 38 12.91 -1.07 3.94
N PHE A 39 12.14 -0.75 4.99
CA PHE A 39 10.87 -0.02 4.94
C PHE A 39 9.78 -0.68 4.09
N LYS A 40 9.81 -2.01 4.01
CA LYS A 40 8.76 -2.79 3.35
C LYS A 40 7.62 -3.06 4.34
N ILE A 41 6.39 -3.04 3.85
CA ILE A 41 5.24 -3.58 4.60
C ILE A 41 5.12 -5.09 4.39
N ASN A 42 4.53 -5.79 5.37
CA ASN A 42 4.22 -7.21 5.27
C ASN A 42 2.70 -7.50 5.19
N ALA A 43 2.36 -8.78 4.96
CA ALA A 43 0.98 -9.25 4.82
C ALA A 43 0.11 -8.95 6.06
N GLU A 44 0.65 -9.08 7.27
CA GLU A 44 -0.10 -8.82 8.51
C GLU A 44 -0.42 -7.34 8.68
N GLN A 45 0.53 -6.45 8.35
CA GLN A 45 0.30 -5.01 8.35
C GLN A 45 -0.77 -4.63 7.33
N LEU A 46 -0.71 -5.18 6.11
CA LEU A 46 -1.72 -4.95 5.08
C LEU A 46 -3.11 -5.41 5.53
N LYS A 47 -3.21 -6.64 6.06
CA LYS A 47 -4.48 -7.21 6.52
C LYS A 47 -5.15 -6.36 7.60
N LYS A 48 -4.37 -5.77 8.52
CA LYS A 48 -4.88 -4.89 9.57
C LYS A 48 -5.38 -3.54 9.05
N ALA A 49 -4.82 -3.07 7.93
CA ALA A 49 -5.18 -1.78 7.33
C ALA A 49 -6.39 -1.85 6.39
N ILE A 50 -6.74 -3.04 5.88
CA ILE A 50 -7.88 -3.20 4.98
C ILE A 50 -9.20 -2.97 5.74
N THR A 51 -10.05 -2.15 5.14
CA THR A 51 -11.42 -1.89 5.58
C THR A 51 -12.40 -2.17 4.42
N PRO A 52 -13.73 -2.18 4.66
CA PRO A 52 -14.70 -2.25 3.58
C PRO A 52 -14.61 -1.11 2.54
N LYS A 53 -13.91 -0.02 2.86
CA LYS A 53 -13.70 1.14 1.99
C LYS A 53 -12.40 1.04 1.17
N THR A 54 -11.52 0.09 1.45
CA THR A 54 -10.25 -0.05 0.73
C THR A 54 -10.49 -0.44 -0.74
N LYS A 55 -9.89 0.31 -1.66
CA LYS A 55 -9.98 0.06 -3.11
C LYS A 55 -8.67 -0.19 -3.80
N ILE A 56 -7.58 0.42 -3.34
CA ILE A 56 -6.29 0.35 -4.01
C ILE A 56 -5.19 0.11 -2.98
N LEU A 57 -4.25 -0.77 -3.30
CA LEU A 57 -2.93 -0.84 -2.67
C LEU A 57 -1.89 -0.25 -3.63
N MET A 58 -1.28 0.86 -3.24
CA MET A 58 -0.24 1.51 -4.04
C MET A 58 1.14 0.99 -3.66
N LEU A 59 1.53 -0.15 -4.24
CA LEU A 59 2.84 -0.77 -4.02
C LEU A 59 3.86 -0.29 -5.07
N ASN A 60 5.03 0.17 -4.63
CA ASN A 60 6.10 0.60 -5.52
C ASN A 60 7.38 -0.23 -5.29
N SER A 61 7.82 -0.95 -6.32
CA SER A 61 9.05 -1.75 -6.29
C SER A 61 9.77 -1.73 -7.65
N PRO A 62 11.05 -1.31 -7.74
CA PRO A 62 11.86 -0.75 -6.66
C PRO A 62 11.25 0.52 -6.06
N SER A 63 11.34 0.66 -4.74
CA SER A 63 10.70 1.75 -4.00
C SER A 63 11.40 3.10 -4.23
N ASN A 64 10.64 4.15 -4.43
CA ASN A 64 11.05 5.53 -4.30
C ASN A 64 10.41 6.09 -3.01
N PRO A 65 11.19 6.52 -2.00
CA PRO A 65 12.59 6.96 -2.09
C PRO A 65 13.67 5.98 -1.62
N VAL A 66 13.31 4.84 -1.04
CA VAL A 66 14.27 4.00 -0.28
C VAL A 66 15.01 2.94 -1.10
N GLY A 67 14.65 2.74 -2.37
CA GLY A 67 15.28 1.78 -3.27
C GLY A 67 14.99 0.31 -2.96
N SER A 68 14.14 0.00 -1.98
CA SER A 68 13.86 -1.37 -1.56
C SER A 68 13.10 -2.16 -2.64
N ILE A 69 13.47 -3.44 -2.75
CA ILE A 69 12.88 -4.37 -3.72
C ILE A 69 12.20 -5.49 -2.93
N TYR A 70 10.96 -5.76 -3.30
CA TYR A 70 10.25 -6.94 -2.81
C TYR A 70 10.70 -8.17 -3.57
N ASN A 71 11.07 -9.23 -2.85
CA ASN A 71 11.31 -10.52 -3.47
C ASN A 71 9.98 -11.22 -3.83
N LYS A 72 10.07 -12.35 -4.52
CA LYS A 72 8.92 -13.09 -5.01
C LYS A 72 8.03 -13.57 -3.86
N GLU A 73 8.63 -14.10 -2.80
CA GLU A 73 7.92 -14.66 -1.64
C GLU A 73 7.14 -13.57 -0.90
N GLU A 74 7.75 -12.39 -0.73
CA GLU A 74 7.12 -11.23 -0.11
C GLU A 74 5.93 -10.73 -0.95
N LEU A 75 6.10 -10.59 -2.28
CA LEU A 75 5.01 -10.21 -3.17
C LEU A 75 3.85 -11.21 -3.15
N LEU A 76 4.16 -12.52 -3.15
CA LEU A 76 3.15 -13.57 -3.05
C LEU A 76 2.40 -13.50 -1.72
N SER A 77 3.09 -13.20 -0.61
CA SER A 77 2.45 -13.05 0.69
C SER A 77 1.47 -11.86 0.72
N ILE A 78 1.82 -10.74 0.08
CA ILE A 78 0.94 -9.58 -0.09
C ILE A 78 -0.25 -9.93 -0.98
N ALA A 79 0.00 -10.55 -2.14
CA ALA A 79 -1.04 -10.95 -3.08
C ALA A 79 -2.06 -11.90 -2.45
N LYS A 80 -1.62 -12.80 -1.56
CA LYS A 80 -2.52 -13.71 -0.83
C LYS A 80 -3.54 -12.98 0.05
N VAL A 81 -3.18 -11.82 0.59
CA VAL A 81 -4.11 -10.98 1.38
C VAL A 81 -5.20 -10.36 0.49
N LEU A 82 -4.87 -10.08 -0.78
CA LEU A 82 -5.79 -9.46 -1.74
C LEU A 82 -6.67 -10.47 -2.48
N GLU A 83 -6.35 -11.77 -2.40
CA GLU A 83 -7.08 -12.82 -3.09
C GLU A 83 -8.57 -12.83 -2.70
N GLY A 84 -9.46 -12.83 -3.69
CA GLY A 84 -10.91 -12.78 -3.49
C GLY A 84 -11.46 -11.40 -3.12
N THR A 85 -10.61 -10.38 -2.96
CA THR A 85 -11.05 -8.99 -2.77
C THR A 85 -11.29 -8.29 -4.12
N LYS A 86 -11.87 -7.09 -4.07
CA LYS A 86 -11.97 -6.17 -5.21
C LYS A 86 -10.91 -5.06 -5.17
N ILE A 87 -9.89 -5.21 -4.33
CA ILE A 87 -8.82 -4.24 -4.17
C ILE A 87 -7.87 -4.39 -5.37
N ILE A 88 -7.56 -3.26 -6.00
CA ILE A 88 -6.63 -3.15 -7.14
C ILE A 88 -5.21 -2.97 -6.62
#